data_AF-A0A1G4AKG9-F1
#
_entry.id   AF-A0A1G4AKG9-F1
#
_cell.length_a   1.000
_cell.length_b   1.000
_cell.length_c   1.000
_cell.angle_alpha   90.00
_cell.angle_beta   90.00
_cell.angle_gamma   90.00
#
_symmetry.space_group_name_H-M   'P 1'
#
loop_
_entity.id
_entity.type
_entity.pdbx_description
1 polymer ?
#
loop_
_entity_poly.entity_id
_entity_poly.type
_entity_poly.pdbx_seq_one_letter_code
_entity_poly.pdbx_strand_id
1 'polypeptide(L)'
;MIGWLGDFLRFWWGLLYWNARKTHYRLRRGRVRCPCQNPSDSGRARETGCDAVQHWHEPRRFRRVCPLLIDTPDGLRCSVDFADVRPFWGRALASYAGAAAALYVAGVIVTFVVLRVVGYPVSPLTIAWPPRWPQLRLARSEYFVAKAQRALDANRVNEAMLSLDIAYQNNPRNYAVGLQLARLLSVAQPEPSNQLFTILMRDHADQRAVTAEAWFKALIGHGDFPRIAKLAAERLAADEAQRPAWTNALLIATRLSGDNQPLLDLVNAKTGTLPPDYLNIIKTELEVRKGATAEIVLTLAKPLPDSAAPFACYYQIQRLTSLGQAEAALTILDGYLRASRVGAVEAFQLRLEILATLGRTDLLRERLEGGRVSSREVELISAHLVRHPDAVVLAALWSSLGRSELPADTRSYGAYLSLFAACGAAGDWDKLQVAANKLKELTASRFDALGLVETFFRRGAGGARIENILPAMPGLPLETTYALCDRYYRAAAPAIRVPAASRP
;
A
#
# COMPACT_ATOMS: atom_id res chain seq x y z
N MET A 1 44.17 34.83 26.48
CA MET A 1 43.45 34.01 25.47
C MET A 1 43.77 34.39 24.02
N ILE A 2 43.87 35.69 23.67
CA ILE A 2 44.13 36.14 22.28
C ILE A 2 45.47 35.64 21.70
N GLY A 3 46.55 35.64 22.49
CA GLY A 3 47.87 35.17 22.02
C GLY A 3 47.93 33.67 21.68
N TRP A 4 47.13 32.84 22.36
CA TRP A 4 47.09 31.40 22.14
C TRP A 4 46.35 31.03 20.84
N LEU A 5 45.22 31.69 20.55
CA LEU A 5 44.50 31.54 19.27
C LEU A 5 45.36 32.03 18.08
N GLY A 6 46.08 33.13 18.26
CA GLY A 6 47.02 33.63 17.26
C GLY A 6 48.14 32.64 16.95
N ASP A 7 48.74 32.03 17.97
CA ASP A 7 49.75 30.98 17.78
C ASP A 7 49.20 29.71 17.11
N PHE A 8 47.93 29.36 17.34
CA PHE A 8 47.28 28.23 16.67
C PHE A 8 47.14 28.45 15.15
N LEU A 9 46.67 29.62 14.72
CA LEU A 9 46.58 29.95 13.29
C LEU A 9 47.98 30.08 12.66
N ARG A 10 48.93 30.68 13.38
CA ARG A 10 50.34 30.77 12.98
C ARG A 10 51.02 29.40 12.86
N PHE A 11 50.62 28.41 13.64
CA PHE A 11 51.12 27.05 13.51
C PHE A 11 50.75 26.42 12.18
N TRP A 12 49.46 26.44 11.83
CA TRP A 12 49.00 25.90 10.55
C TRP A 12 49.58 26.67 9.37
N TRP A 13 49.51 28.00 9.40
CA TRP A 13 50.10 28.83 8.34
C TRP A 13 51.62 28.64 8.25
N GLY A 14 52.32 28.58 9.39
CA GLY A 14 53.76 28.39 9.48
C GLY A 14 54.22 27.05 8.90
N LEU A 15 53.46 25.97 9.10
CA LEU A 15 53.75 24.68 8.49
C LEU A 15 53.70 24.74 6.96
N LEU A 16 52.79 25.49 6.34
CA LEU A 16 52.76 25.64 4.88
C LEU A 16 53.80 26.63 4.39
N TYR A 17 53.80 27.84 4.96
CA TYR A 17 54.64 28.95 4.53
C TYR A 17 56.13 28.63 4.60
N TRP A 18 56.60 28.12 5.75
CA TRP A 18 58.03 27.83 5.93
C TRP A 18 58.50 26.62 5.14
N ASN A 19 57.65 25.59 4.99
CA ASN A 19 58.00 24.44 4.14
C ASN A 19 58.04 24.82 2.65
N ALA A 20 57.09 25.63 2.17
CA ALA A 20 57.12 26.14 0.80
C ALA A 20 58.37 27.01 0.52
N ARG A 21 58.69 27.93 1.44
CA ARG A 21 59.89 28.79 1.35
C ARG A 21 61.18 27.96 1.38
N LYS A 22 61.29 26.96 2.26
CA LYS A 22 62.46 26.05 2.33
C LYS A 22 62.57 25.15 1.10
N THR A 23 61.45 24.67 0.56
CA THR A 23 61.42 23.93 -0.72
C THR A 23 61.92 24.82 -1.85
N HIS A 24 61.46 26.06 -1.95
CA HIS A 24 61.93 27.02 -2.96
C HIS A 24 63.44 27.30 -2.84
N TYR A 25 63.92 27.50 -1.62
CA TYR A 25 65.34 27.68 -1.33
C TYR A 25 66.20 26.47 -1.76
N ARG A 26 65.73 25.24 -1.47
CA ARG A 26 66.39 23.99 -1.90
C ARG A 26 66.36 23.79 -3.41
N LEU A 27 65.24 24.12 -4.06
CA LEU A 27 65.13 24.07 -5.53
C LEU A 27 66.14 25.00 -6.21
N ARG A 28 66.43 26.17 -5.60
CA ARG A 28 67.47 27.10 -6.05
C ARG A 28 68.88 26.76 -5.58
N ARG A 29 69.09 25.55 -5.03
CA ARG A 29 70.40 25.04 -4.54
C ARG A 29 71.10 26.00 -3.57
N GLY A 30 70.35 26.71 -2.73
CA GLY A 30 70.91 27.64 -1.75
C GLY A 30 71.46 28.96 -2.31
N ARG A 31 71.25 29.26 -3.59
CA ARG A 31 71.67 30.52 -4.24
C ARG A 31 70.85 31.74 -3.83
N VAL A 32 69.79 31.55 -3.06
CA VAL A 32 68.93 32.61 -2.54
C VAL A 32 69.06 32.63 -1.02
N ARG A 33 68.89 33.80 -0.40
CA ARG A 33 68.91 33.99 1.06
C ARG A 33 68.08 32.92 1.78
N CYS A 34 68.65 32.28 2.82
CA CYS A 34 67.91 31.30 3.61
C CYS A 34 66.68 31.99 4.22
N PRO A 35 65.49 31.39 4.06
CA PRO A 35 64.27 32.06 4.45
C PRO A 35 64.09 32.19 5.97
N CYS A 36 64.78 31.37 6.78
CA CYS A 36 64.47 31.25 8.21
C CYS A 36 65.63 31.56 9.17
N GLN A 37 66.87 31.70 8.71
CA GLN A 37 68.04 32.03 9.55
C GLN A 37 68.34 33.53 9.49
N ASN A 38 68.83 34.11 10.60
CA ASN A 38 69.17 35.53 10.64
C ASN A 38 70.34 35.82 9.67
N PRO A 39 70.21 36.76 8.73
CA PRO A 39 71.18 36.95 7.64
C PRO A 39 72.41 37.75 8.06
N SER A 40 72.39 38.31 9.26
CA SER A 40 73.54 38.93 9.92
C SER A 40 74.41 37.94 10.72
N ASP A 41 73.99 36.68 10.85
CA ASP A 41 74.70 35.66 11.62
C ASP A 41 75.64 34.81 10.71
N SER A 42 76.55 34.05 11.33
CA SER A 42 77.61 33.26 10.67
C SER A 42 77.11 32.15 9.73
N GLY A 43 75.82 31.81 9.77
CA GLY A 43 75.23 30.70 9.00
C GLY A 43 75.62 29.31 9.52
N ARG A 44 76.41 29.26 10.61
CA ARG A 44 76.86 28.03 11.26
C ARG A 44 75.83 27.47 12.24
N ALA A 45 75.80 26.16 12.37
CA ALA A 45 75.02 25.42 13.33
C ALA A 45 75.31 25.92 14.76
N ARG A 46 74.27 26.02 15.58
CA ARG A 46 74.24 26.46 16.99
C ARG A 46 74.62 27.93 17.24
N GLU A 47 75.19 28.64 16.26
CA GLU A 47 75.50 30.06 16.35
C GLU A 47 74.36 30.92 15.77
N THR A 48 73.71 30.44 14.71
CA THR A 48 72.73 31.22 13.94
C THR A 48 71.33 31.19 14.55
N GLY A 49 70.77 32.38 14.79
CA GLY A 49 69.39 32.60 15.23
C GLY A 49 68.36 32.32 14.13
N CYS A 50 67.11 32.13 14.55
CA CYS A 50 65.99 31.90 13.64
C CYS A 50 64.98 33.06 13.69
N ASP A 51 64.95 33.89 12.65
CA ASP A 51 64.04 35.05 12.55
C ASP A 51 62.56 34.65 12.59
N ALA A 52 62.26 33.44 12.11
CA ALA A 52 60.91 32.89 12.11
C ALA A 52 60.34 32.71 13.54
N VAL A 53 61.20 32.55 14.55
CA VAL A 53 60.81 32.37 15.96
C VAL A 53 60.34 33.69 16.58
N GLN A 54 60.88 34.83 16.15
CA GLN A 54 60.61 36.14 16.75
C GLN A 54 59.14 36.58 16.64
N HIS A 55 58.40 35.99 15.70
CA HIS A 55 57.00 36.31 15.41
C HIS A 55 55.99 35.51 16.27
N TRP A 56 56.48 34.66 17.18
CA TRP A 56 55.67 33.78 18.04
C TRP A 56 55.64 34.31 19.47
N HIS A 57 54.46 34.28 20.11
CA HIS A 57 54.33 34.71 21.50
C HIS A 57 55.10 33.79 22.45
N GLU A 58 55.12 32.48 22.17
CA GLU A 58 55.96 31.52 22.88
C GLU A 58 56.93 30.85 21.88
N PRO A 59 58.20 31.30 21.83
CA PRO A 59 59.23 30.82 20.91
C PRO A 59 59.38 29.29 20.84
N ARG A 60 59.21 28.61 21.98
CA ARG A 60 59.29 27.15 22.10
C ARG A 60 58.24 26.42 21.25
N ARG A 61 57.07 27.02 20.99
CA ARG A 61 56.01 26.41 20.18
C ARG A 61 56.40 26.30 18.71
N PHE A 62 57.24 27.21 18.20
CA PHE A 62 57.72 27.15 16.83
C PHE A 62 58.60 25.92 16.57
N ARG A 63 59.17 25.28 17.60
CA ARG A 63 59.86 23.99 17.48
C ARG A 63 58.95 22.87 16.93
N ARG A 64 57.63 23.00 17.09
CA ARG A 64 56.65 22.12 16.46
C ARG A 64 56.61 22.28 14.94
N VAL A 65 56.87 23.49 14.42
CA VAL A 65 56.98 23.80 12.99
C VAL A 65 58.38 23.48 12.45
N CYS A 66 59.44 23.82 13.20
CA CYS A 66 60.83 23.58 12.81
C CYS A 66 61.56 22.71 13.88
N PRO A 67 61.81 21.41 13.62
CA PRO A 67 62.51 20.53 14.57
C PRO A 67 63.99 20.87 14.76
N LEU A 68 64.59 21.64 13.85
CA LEU A 68 66.01 21.99 13.84
C LEU A 68 66.36 23.10 14.86
N LEU A 69 65.49 23.39 15.81
CA LEU A 69 65.75 24.39 16.84
C LEU A 69 66.16 23.70 18.13
N ILE A 70 67.27 24.14 18.70
CA ILE A 70 67.84 23.65 19.95
C ILE A 70 67.92 24.83 20.92
N ASP A 71 67.64 24.56 22.19
CA ASP A 71 67.84 25.50 23.29
C ASP A 71 69.35 25.65 23.57
N THR A 72 69.86 26.87 23.49
CA THR A 72 71.23 27.24 23.87
C THR A 72 71.17 28.32 24.96
N PRO A 73 72.28 28.57 25.70
CA PRO A 73 72.32 29.65 26.70
C PRO A 73 71.92 31.02 26.12
N ASP A 74 72.20 31.24 24.83
CA ASP A 74 71.90 32.47 24.09
C ASP A 74 70.56 32.44 23.33
N GLY A 75 69.65 31.54 23.71
CA GLY A 75 68.31 31.40 23.15
C GLY A 75 68.14 30.23 22.15
N LEU A 76 67.06 30.25 21.37
CA LEU A 76 66.77 29.21 20.37
C LEU A 76 67.61 29.42 19.11
N ARG A 77 68.54 28.49 18.83
CA ARG A 77 69.45 28.53 17.68
C ARG A 77 69.18 27.37 16.72
N CYS A 78 69.57 27.54 15.46
CA CYS A 78 69.43 26.50 14.44
C CYS A 78 70.49 25.41 14.64
N SER A 79 70.11 24.13 14.61
CA SER A 79 71.00 23.00 14.86
C SER A 79 71.86 22.60 13.66
N VAL A 80 71.63 23.20 12.50
CA VAL A 80 72.26 22.84 11.22
C VAL A 80 72.80 24.08 10.52
N ASP A 81 73.79 23.86 9.66
CA ASP A 81 74.33 24.88 8.78
C ASP A 81 73.32 25.26 7.68
N PHE A 82 73.57 26.41 7.05
CA PHE A 82 72.78 26.92 5.92
C PHE A 82 72.52 25.86 4.83
N ALA A 83 73.55 25.07 4.48
CA ALA A 83 73.48 24.06 3.41
C ALA A 83 72.48 22.93 3.71
N ASP A 84 72.25 22.64 4.99
CA ASP A 84 71.46 21.49 5.47
C ASP A 84 70.02 21.84 5.85
N VAL A 85 69.61 23.11 5.64
CA VAL A 85 68.23 23.54 5.84
C VAL A 85 67.29 22.83 4.86
N ARG A 86 66.43 21.95 5.37
CA ARG A 86 65.48 21.15 4.59
C ARG A 86 64.01 21.40 4.98
N PRO A 87 63.05 21.20 4.06
CA PRO A 87 61.63 21.21 4.39
C PRO A 87 61.22 19.93 5.14
N PHE A 88 60.11 20.02 5.87
CA PHE A 88 59.52 18.98 6.73
C PHE A 88 58.08 18.66 6.32
N TRP A 89 57.85 18.40 5.02
CA TRP A 89 56.53 18.07 4.49
C TRP A 89 55.89 16.86 5.18
N GLY A 90 56.67 15.85 5.59
CA GLY A 90 56.13 14.70 6.34
C GLY A 90 55.45 15.10 7.66
N ARG A 91 56.00 16.06 8.41
CA ARG A 91 55.38 16.55 9.67
C ARG A 91 54.17 17.43 9.40
N ALA A 92 54.24 18.25 8.35
CA ALA A 92 53.11 19.07 7.92
C ALA A 92 51.94 18.17 7.51
N LEU A 93 52.19 17.19 6.64
CA LEU A 93 51.20 16.20 6.20
C LEU A 93 50.64 15.40 7.37
N ALA A 94 51.48 14.93 8.31
CA ALA A 94 51.00 14.23 9.49
C ALA A 94 50.10 15.11 10.38
N SER A 95 50.45 16.38 10.56
CA SER A 95 49.64 17.32 11.34
C SER A 95 48.29 17.61 10.65
N TYR A 96 48.31 17.91 9.34
CA TYR A 96 47.10 18.16 8.56
C TYR A 96 46.21 16.92 8.47
N ALA A 97 46.79 15.75 8.21
CA ALA A 97 46.06 14.48 8.19
C ALA A 97 45.46 14.17 9.56
N GLY A 98 46.22 14.40 10.65
CA GLY A 98 45.72 14.21 12.02
C GLY A 98 44.56 15.14 12.36
N ALA A 99 44.65 16.43 12.00
CA ALA A 99 43.55 17.38 12.22
C ALA A 99 42.34 17.07 11.35
N ALA A 100 42.54 16.70 10.09
CA ALA A 100 41.46 16.27 9.21
C ALA A 100 40.76 15.01 9.75
N ALA A 101 41.52 14.02 10.22
CA ALA A 101 40.98 12.81 10.85
C ALA A 101 40.21 13.14 12.14
N ALA A 102 40.75 14.02 12.99
CA ALA A 102 40.07 14.45 14.22
C ALA A 102 38.75 15.18 13.93
N LEU A 103 38.75 16.11 12.97
CA LEU A 103 37.53 16.81 12.53
C LEU A 103 36.51 15.84 11.92
N TYR A 104 36.97 14.87 11.13
CA TYR A 104 36.12 13.83 10.56
C TYR A 104 35.44 12.99 11.65
N VAL A 105 36.23 12.47 12.60
CA VAL A 105 35.70 11.68 13.72
C VAL A 105 34.72 12.49 14.57
N ALA A 106 35.05 13.76 14.88
CA ALA A 106 34.15 14.64 15.60
C ALA A 106 32.82 14.84 14.86
N GLY A 107 32.87 15.09 13.54
CA GLY A 107 31.67 15.22 12.70
C GLY A 107 30.81 13.96 12.67
N VAL A 108 31.44 12.78 12.56
CA VAL A 108 30.75 11.48 12.62
C VAL A 108 30.05 11.28 13.97
N ILE A 109 30.74 11.57 15.09
CA ILE A 109 30.17 11.42 16.43
C ILE A 109 28.99 12.38 16.62
N VAL A 110 29.14 13.66 16.27
CA VAL A 110 28.06 14.64 16.38
C VAL A 110 26.85 14.22 15.56
N THR A 111 27.05 13.82 14.30
CA THR A 111 25.98 13.35 13.42
C THR A 111 25.30 12.09 13.97
N PHE A 112 26.08 11.14 14.49
CA PHE A 112 25.57 9.93 15.14
C PHE A 112 24.69 10.24 16.34
N VAL A 113 25.16 11.10 17.24
CA VAL A 113 24.40 11.50 18.43
C VAL A 113 23.09 12.18 18.03
N VAL A 114 23.13 13.12 17.08
CA VAL A 114 21.91 13.80 16.60
C VAL A 114 20.90 12.81 16.01
N LEU A 115 21.35 11.91 15.11
CA LEU A 115 20.46 10.93 14.51
C LEU A 115 19.89 9.94 15.53
N ARG A 116 20.68 9.57 16.54
CA ARG A 116 20.24 8.66 17.61
C ARG A 116 19.23 9.33 18.55
N VAL A 117 19.41 10.61 18.85
CA VAL A 117 18.47 11.40 19.67
C VAL A 117 17.12 11.56 18.98
N VAL A 118 17.09 11.72 17.64
CA VAL A 118 15.84 11.74 16.86
C VAL A 118 15.16 10.36 16.84
N GLY A 119 15.90 9.28 17.13
CA GLY A 119 15.38 7.93 17.22
C GLY A 119 15.66 7.06 15.99
N TYR A 120 16.59 7.45 15.11
CA TYR A 120 16.98 6.61 13.98
C TYR A 120 17.82 5.39 14.44
N PRO A 121 17.52 4.17 13.94
CA PRO A 121 18.32 2.98 14.21
C PRO A 121 19.60 2.96 13.36
N VAL A 122 20.56 3.82 13.67
CA VAL A 122 21.83 3.94 12.93
C VAL A 122 23.01 3.39 13.74
N SER A 123 24.01 2.83 13.04
CA SER A 123 25.31 2.44 13.60
C SER A 123 26.36 3.52 13.30
N PRO A 124 27.36 3.74 14.18
CA PRO A 124 28.45 4.70 13.93
C PRO A 124 29.19 4.40 12.61
N LEU A 125 29.38 3.13 12.29
CA LEU A 125 30.01 2.65 11.05
C LEU A 125 29.23 3.05 9.79
N THR A 126 27.91 3.16 9.89
CA THR A 126 27.06 3.53 8.75
C THR A 126 27.20 5.01 8.42
N ILE A 127 27.50 5.86 9.40
CA ILE A 127 27.71 7.31 9.20
C ILE A 127 29.16 7.56 8.77
N ALA A 128 30.11 6.88 9.39
CA ALA A 128 31.55 7.02 9.15
C ALA A 128 32.02 6.49 7.78
N TRP A 129 31.17 5.81 7.00
CA TRP A 129 31.59 5.13 5.78
C TRP A 129 30.62 5.40 4.61
N PRO A 130 31.01 6.20 3.61
CA PRO A 130 30.14 6.58 2.50
C PRO A 130 29.49 5.42 1.74
N PRO A 131 30.19 4.30 1.47
CA PRO A 131 29.57 3.13 0.84
C PRO A 131 28.40 2.50 1.61
N ARG A 132 28.25 2.77 2.92
CA ARG A 132 27.13 2.29 3.75
C ARG A 132 25.98 3.29 3.87
N TRP A 133 26.09 4.50 3.31
CA TRP A 133 25.01 5.49 3.34
C TRP A 133 23.66 5.02 2.79
N PRO A 134 23.56 4.06 1.84
CA PRO A 134 22.26 3.49 1.47
C PRO A 134 21.50 2.89 2.66
N GLN A 135 22.20 2.38 3.69
CA GLN A 135 21.58 1.86 4.91
C GLN A 135 20.95 2.97 5.77
N LEU A 136 21.39 4.22 5.66
CA LEU A 136 20.75 5.36 6.33
C LEU A 136 19.33 5.58 5.80
N ARG A 137 19.09 5.36 4.50
CA ARG A 137 17.75 5.41 3.92
C ARG A 137 16.85 4.31 4.49
N LEU A 138 17.38 3.11 4.68
CA LEU A 138 16.65 2.00 5.30
C LEU A 138 16.29 2.32 6.76
N ALA A 139 17.25 2.77 7.56
CA ALA A 139 17.02 3.18 8.95
C ALA A 139 15.99 4.33 9.06
N ARG A 140 16.03 5.28 8.12
CA ARG A 140 15.01 6.33 8.01
C ARG A 140 13.64 5.75 7.70
N SER A 141 13.54 4.81 6.76
CA SER A 141 12.27 4.16 6.43
C SER A 141 11.65 3.45 7.64
N GLU A 142 12.44 2.69 8.41
CA GLU A 142 11.98 2.00 9.63
C GLU A 142 11.44 2.96 10.68
N TYR A 143 12.13 4.10 10.90
CA TYR A 143 11.64 5.14 11.80
C TYR A 143 10.27 5.67 11.38
N PHE A 144 10.08 5.95 10.09
CA PHE A 144 8.79 6.45 9.58
C PHE A 144 7.69 5.40 9.59
N VAL A 145 8.01 4.10 9.42
CA VAL A 145 7.05 3.01 9.62
C VAL A 145 6.59 2.95 11.08
N ALA A 146 7.53 3.00 12.04
CA ALA A 146 7.18 3.01 13.46
C ALA A 146 6.40 4.27 13.86
N LYS A 147 6.67 5.41 13.20
CA LYS A 147 5.88 6.64 13.37
C LYS A 147 4.47 6.48 12.80
N ALA A 148 4.33 5.86 11.63
CA ALA A 148 3.03 5.61 11.02
C ALA A 148 2.17 4.69 11.88
N GLN A 149 2.74 3.61 12.44
CA GLN A 149 2.00 2.71 13.32
C GLN A 149 1.48 3.45 14.56
N ARG A 150 2.34 4.22 15.23
CA ARG A 150 1.92 5.06 16.37
C ARG A 150 0.83 6.07 16.00
N ALA A 151 0.89 6.63 14.79
CA ALA A 151 -0.15 7.53 14.31
C ALA A 151 -1.48 6.80 14.05
N LEU A 152 -1.45 5.57 13.51
CA LEU A 152 -2.65 4.74 13.34
C LEU A 152 -3.25 4.34 14.69
N ASP A 153 -2.42 3.94 15.66
CA ASP A 153 -2.87 3.60 17.01
C ASP A 153 -3.53 4.81 17.71
N ALA A 154 -3.05 6.02 17.40
CA ALA A 154 -3.63 7.29 17.85
C ALA A 154 -4.77 7.81 16.97
N ASN A 155 -5.26 7.02 16.00
CA ASN A 155 -6.30 7.36 15.03
C ASN A 155 -6.01 8.61 14.17
N ARG A 156 -4.74 8.93 13.92
CA ARG A 156 -4.25 10.03 13.08
C ARG A 156 -3.89 9.54 11.68
N VAL A 157 -4.91 9.19 10.89
CA VAL A 157 -4.75 8.56 9.57
C VAL A 157 -3.92 9.41 8.60
N ASN A 158 -4.13 10.73 8.55
CA ASN A 158 -3.36 11.63 7.66
C ASN A 158 -1.86 11.64 7.99
N GLU A 159 -1.50 11.62 9.29
CA GLU A 159 -0.10 11.57 9.71
C GLU A 159 0.53 10.20 9.39
N ALA A 160 -0.26 9.13 9.53
CA ALA A 160 0.17 7.79 9.14
C ALA A 160 0.42 7.69 7.62
N MET A 161 -0.48 8.22 6.79
CA MET A 161 -0.33 8.24 5.33
C MET A 161 0.95 8.98 4.90
N LEU A 162 1.18 10.19 5.42
CA LEU A 162 2.38 10.96 5.11
C LEU A 162 3.65 10.22 5.55
N SER A 163 3.62 9.60 6.74
CA SER A 163 4.76 8.85 7.26
C SER A 163 5.06 7.61 6.41
N LEU A 164 4.03 6.89 5.95
CA LEU A 164 4.17 5.73 5.06
C LEU A 164 4.67 6.12 3.67
N ASP A 165 4.22 7.24 3.11
CA ASP A 165 4.73 7.77 1.84
C ASP A 165 6.22 8.07 1.92
N ILE A 166 6.66 8.79 2.97
CA ILE A 166 8.08 9.05 3.21
C ILE A 166 8.85 7.73 3.41
N ALA A 167 8.28 6.76 4.13
CA ALA A 167 8.92 5.45 4.32
C ALA A 167 9.10 4.71 2.99
N TYR A 168 8.08 4.71 2.13
CA TYR A 168 8.09 4.05 0.83
C TYR A 168 9.08 4.72 -0.14
N GLN A 169 9.14 6.05 -0.20
CA GLN A 169 10.14 6.77 -1.00
C GLN A 169 11.58 6.48 -0.55
N ASN A 170 11.79 6.27 0.74
CA ASN A 170 13.10 5.89 1.28
C ASN A 170 13.46 4.44 0.98
N ASN A 171 12.48 3.53 0.97
CA ASN A 171 12.67 2.11 0.66
C ASN A 171 11.52 1.55 -0.21
N PRO A 172 11.57 1.72 -1.55
CA PRO A 172 10.51 1.24 -2.45
C PRO A 172 10.37 -0.29 -2.50
N ARG A 173 11.39 -1.03 -2.03
CA ARG A 173 11.37 -2.49 -2.01
C ARG A 173 10.56 -3.07 -0.84
N ASN A 174 10.13 -2.24 0.11
CA ASN A 174 9.34 -2.70 1.24
C ASN A 174 7.86 -2.85 0.82
N TYR A 175 7.50 -4.05 0.38
CA TYR A 175 6.14 -4.38 -0.05
C TYR A 175 5.09 -4.08 1.01
N ALA A 176 5.33 -4.44 2.28
CA ALA A 176 4.34 -4.30 3.34
C ALA A 176 3.95 -2.82 3.55
N VAL A 177 4.93 -1.92 3.50
CA VAL A 177 4.72 -0.47 3.59
C VAL A 177 3.94 0.04 2.38
N GLY A 178 4.34 -0.38 1.17
CA GLY A 178 3.64 0.01 -0.06
C GLY A 178 2.18 -0.47 -0.08
N LEU A 179 1.91 -1.70 0.33
CA LEU A 179 0.57 -2.26 0.40
C LEU A 179 -0.29 -1.54 1.45
N GLN A 180 0.27 -1.26 2.64
CA GLN A 180 -0.43 -0.53 3.68
C GLN A 180 -0.75 0.91 3.24
N LEU A 181 0.20 1.58 2.60
CA LEU A 181 0.01 2.90 2.01
C LEU A 181 -1.09 2.88 0.95
N ALA A 182 -1.07 1.91 0.03
CA ALA A 182 -2.09 1.77 -1.00
C ALA A 182 -3.50 1.59 -0.41
N ARG A 183 -3.64 0.74 0.62
CA ARG A 183 -4.92 0.52 1.31
C ARG A 183 -5.44 1.77 2.04
N LEU A 184 -4.56 2.57 2.63
CA LEU A 184 -4.98 3.83 3.27
C LEU A 184 -5.32 4.90 2.22
N LEU A 185 -4.54 4.97 1.15
CA LEU A 185 -4.80 5.86 0.03
C LEU A 185 -6.11 5.52 -0.66
N SER A 186 -6.52 4.26 -0.78
CA SER A 186 -7.74 3.92 -1.51
C SER A 186 -8.95 4.67 -0.96
N VAL A 187 -9.07 4.78 0.36
CA VAL A 187 -10.20 5.46 1.01
C VAL A 187 -10.26 6.96 0.68
N ALA A 188 -9.12 7.65 0.64
CA ALA A 188 -9.07 9.11 0.50
C ALA A 188 -8.75 9.59 -0.94
N GLN A 189 -7.94 8.82 -1.68
CA GLN A 189 -7.31 9.16 -2.94
C GLN A 189 -7.21 7.90 -3.84
N PRO A 190 -8.30 7.53 -4.55
CA PRO A 190 -8.36 6.27 -5.28
C PRO A 190 -7.36 6.19 -6.45
N GLU A 191 -7.09 7.31 -7.15
CA GLU A 191 -6.15 7.31 -8.28
C GLU A 191 -4.69 7.07 -7.87
N PRO A 192 -4.10 7.81 -6.90
CA PRO A 192 -2.78 7.47 -6.35
C PRO A 192 -2.68 6.05 -5.82
N SER A 193 -3.73 5.56 -5.16
CA SER A 193 -3.81 4.16 -4.70
C SER A 193 -3.70 3.18 -5.86
N ASN A 194 -4.46 3.40 -6.95
CA ASN A 194 -4.46 2.53 -8.12
C ASN A 194 -3.09 2.50 -8.83
N GLN A 195 -2.42 3.64 -8.92
CA GLN A 195 -1.05 3.71 -9.44
C GLN A 195 -0.08 2.92 -8.57
N LEU A 196 -0.20 3.04 -7.24
CA LEU A 196 0.64 2.30 -6.30
C LEU A 196 0.39 0.79 -6.38
N PHE A 197 -0.86 0.34 -6.48
CA PHE A 197 -1.17 -1.08 -6.71
C PHE A 197 -0.57 -1.60 -8.03
N THR A 198 -0.61 -0.80 -9.10
CA THR A 198 0.00 -1.16 -10.39
C THR A 198 1.52 -1.32 -10.26
N ILE A 199 2.17 -0.40 -9.54
CA ILE A 199 3.62 -0.48 -9.24
C ILE A 199 3.92 -1.73 -8.42
N LEU A 200 3.16 -2.01 -7.36
CA LEU A 200 3.36 -3.20 -6.52
C LEU A 200 3.19 -4.50 -7.31
N MET A 201 2.21 -4.58 -8.20
CA MET A 201 2.00 -5.75 -9.08
C MET A 201 3.17 -5.98 -10.05
N ARG A 202 3.81 -4.90 -10.51
CA ARG A 202 4.96 -4.96 -11.42
C ARG A 202 6.25 -5.33 -10.67
N ASP A 203 6.52 -4.64 -9.56
CA ASP A 203 7.80 -4.69 -8.87
C ASP A 203 7.91 -5.90 -7.91
N HIS A 204 6.78 -6.43 -7.42
CA HIS A 204 6.71 -7.60 -6.52
C HIS A 204 5.94 -8.77 -7.16
N ALA A 205 6.59 -9.45 -8.10
CA ALA A 205 5.99 -10.54 -8.87
C ALA A 205 5.49 -11.71 -8.01
N ASP A 206 6.19 -11.99 -6.92
CA ASP A 206 5.91 -13.01 -5.91
C ASP A 206 4.62 -12.74 -5.13
N GLN A 207 4.24 -11.47 -4.95
CA GLN A 207 3.11 -11.05 -4.12
C GLN A 207 1.93 -10.52 -4.94
N ARG A 208 1.89 -10.82 -6.25
CA ARG A 208 0.81 -10.38 -7.15
C ARG A 208 -0.57 -10.86 -6.74
N ALA A 209 -0.72 -12.10 -6.27
CA ALA A 209 -2.03 -12.63 -5.86
C ALA A 209 -2.61 -11.83 -4.67
N VAL A 210 -1.80 -11.61 -3.63
CA VAL A 210 -2.18 -10.84 -2.43
C VAL A 210 -2.49 -9.38 -2.78
N THR A 211 -1.68 -8.80 -3.66
CA THR A 211 -1.87 -7.42 -4.14
C THR A 211 -3.15 -7.29 -4.95
N ALA A 212 -3.43 -8.24 -5.86
CA ALA A 212 -4.63 -8.26 -6.67
C ALA A 212 -5.90 -8.41 -5.82
N GLU A 213 -5.89 -9.27 -4.80
CA GLU A 213 -7.01 -9.41 -3.87
C GLU A 213 -7.27 -8.11 -3.10
N ALA A 214 -6.21 -7.48 -2.58
CA ALA A 214 -6.33 -6.20 -1.88
C ALA A 214 -6.82 -5.08 -2.79
N TRP A 215 -6.32 -5.03 -4.03
CA TRP A 215 -6.72 -4.05 -5.02
C TRP A 215 -8.18 -4.27 -5.45
N PHE A 216 -8.59 -5.51 -5.66
CA PHE A 216 -9.97 -5.86 -5.97
C PHE A 216 -10.95 -5.40 -4.89
N LYS A 217 -10.64 -5.62 -3.60
CA LYS A 217 -11.45 -5.13 -2.48
C LYS A 217 -11.56 -3.60 -2.49
N ALA A 218 -10.45 -2.90 -2.76
CA ALA A 218 -10.46 -1.45 -2.89
C ALA A 218 -11.33 -0.98 -4.06
N LEU A 219 -11.17 -1.56 -5.25
CA LEU A 219 -11.96 -1.22 -6.44
C LEU A 219 -13.45 -1.45 -6.24
N ILE A 220 -13.84 -2.56 -5.59
CA ILE A 220 -15.24 -2.83 -5.25
C ILE A 220 -15.78 -1.76 -4.30
N GLY A 221 -14.98 -1.34 -3.31
CA GLY A 221 -15.34 -0.27 -2.38
C GLY A 221 -15.62 1.07 -3.07
N HIS A 222 -15.10 1.28 -4.28
CA HIS A 222 -15.34 2.49 -5.09
C HIS A 222 -16.34 2.27 -6.23
N GLY A 223 -16.75 1.04 -6.51
CA GLY A 223 -17.60 0.72 -7.66
C GLY A 223 -16.92 0.87 -9.02
N ASP A 224 -15.58 0.83 -9.11
CA ASP A 224 -14.85 0.96 -10.38
C ASP A 224 -14.82 -0.39 -11.14
N PHE A 225 -15.97 -0.73 -11.73
CA PHE A 225 -16.15 -1.98 -12.47
C PHE A 225 -15.31 -2.12 -13.74
N PRO A 226 -15.05 -1.06 -14.55
CA PRO A 226 -14.15 -1.17 -15.69
C PRO A 226 -12.73 -1.64 -15.30
N ARG A 227 -12.16 -1.11 -14.21
CA ARG A 227 -10.84 -1.56 -13.74
C ARG A 227 -10.88 -2.97 -13.15
N ILE A 228 -11.97 -3.34 -12.46
CA ILE A 228 -12.18 -4.72 -11.98
C ILE A 228 -12.18 -5.69 -13.16
N ALA A 229 -12.88 -5.36 -14.25
CA ALA A 229 -12.94 -6.23 -15.43
C ALA A 229 -11.55 -6.44 -16.04
N LYS A 230 -10.75 -5.38 -16.18
CA LYS A 230 -9.37 -5.48 -16.67
C LYS A 230 -8.48 -6.32 -15.74
N LEU A 231 -8.51 -6.04 -14.42
CA LEU A 231 -7.74 -6.77 -13.42
C LEU A 231 -8.11 -8.26 -13.43
N ALA A 232 -9.41 -8.57 -13.44
CA ALA A 232 -9.92 -9.93 -13.44
C ALA A 232 -9.53 -10.69 -14.71
N ALA A 233 -9.58 -10.06 -15.89
CA ALA A 233 -9.14 -10.65 -17.14
C ALA A 233 -7.63 -10.99 -17.11
N GLU A 234 -6.79 -10.06 -16.62
CA GLU A 234 -5.35 -10.29 -16.48
C GLU A 234 -5.02 -11.39 -15.46
N ARG A 235 -5.77 -11.49 -14.35
CA ARG A 235 -5.56 -12.51 -13.32
C ARG A 235 -6.09 -13.87 -13.72
N LEU A 236 -7.19 -13.94 -14.46
CA LEU A 236 -7.78 -15.19 -14.94
C LEU A 236 -6.80 -16.01 -15.79
N ALA A 237 -5.98 -15.33 -16.61
CA ALA A 237 -4.95 -15.97 -17.43
C ALA A 237 -3.71 -16.41 -16.62
N ALA A 238 -3.46 -15.81 -15.44
CA ALA A 238 -2.21 -15.96 -14.70
C ALA A 238 -2.32 -16.80 -13.41
N ASP A 239 -3.49 -16.84 -12.77
CA ASP A 239 -3.70 -17.51 -11.47
C ASP A 239 -4.67 -18.69 -11.63
N GLU A 240 -4.11 -19.91 -11.64
CA GLU A 240 -4.87 -21.13 -11.82
C GLU A 240 -5.78 -21.46 -10.63
N ALA A 241 -5.34 -21.15 -9.41
CA ALA A 241 -6.01 -21.55 -8.18
C ALA A 241 -7.26 -20.71 -7.93
N GLN A 242 -7.25 -19.43 -8.32
CA GLN A 242 -8.35 -18.49 -8.10
C GLN A 242 -9.20 -18.24 -9.36
N ARG A 243 -9.05 -19.04 -10.42
CA ARG A 243 -9.84 -18.90 -11.68
C ARG A 243 -11.35 -18.75 -11.45
N PRO A 244 -12.02 -19.53 -10.57
CA PRO A 244 -13.45 -19.34 -10.29
C PRO A 244 -13.80 -17.94 -9.80
N ALA A 245 -13.02 -17.41 -8.86
CA ALA A 245 -13.26 -16.10 -8.25
C ALA A 245 -13.04 -14.97 -9.27
N TRP A 246 -11.96 -15.04 -10.06
CA TRP A 246 -11.67 -14.06 -11.11
C TRP A 246 -12.69 -14.13 -12.25
N THR A 247 -13.16 -15.32 -12.62
CA THR A 247 -14.24 -15.47 -13.61
C THR A 247 -15.53 -14.83 -13.11
N ASN A 248 -15.93 -15.10 -11.86
CA ASN A 248 -17.11 -14.47 -11.26
C ASN A 248 -17.00 -12.94 -11.22
N ALA A 249 -15.85 -12.44 -10.76
CA ALA A 249 -15.55 -11.01 -10.71
C ALA A 249 -15.63 -10.36 -12.10
N LEU A 250 -15.06 -10.99 -13.13
CA LEU A 250 -15.10 -10.51 -14.52
C LEU A 250 -16.53 -10.46 -15.06
N LEU A 251 -17.31 -11.53 -14.85
CA LEU A 251 -18.71 -11.58 -15.29
C LEU A 251 -19.56 -10.52 -14.58
N ILE A 252 -19.41 -10.36 -13.27
CA ILE A 252 -20.14 -9.32 -12.51
C ILE A 252 -19.73 -7.92 -12.98
N ALA A 253 -18.43 -7.64 -13.08
CA ALA A 253 -17.93 -6.34 -13.47
C ALA A 253 -18.38 -5.93 -14.87
N THR A 254 -18.30 -6.84 -15.84
CA THR A 254 -18.79 -6.60 -17.21
C THR A 254 -20.30 -6.44 -17.25
N ARG A 255 -21.07 -7.15 -16.39
CA ARG A 255 -22.54 -7.01 -16.31
C ARG A 255 -22.94 -5.63 -15.81
N LEU A 256 -22.21 -5.11 -14.84
CA LEU A 256 -22.48 -3.80 -14.24
C LEU A 256 -21.95 -2.65 -15.11
N SER A 257 -20.76 -2.78 -15.71
CA SER A 257 -20.19 -1.73 -16.55
C SER A 257 -20.85 -1.63 -17.94
N GLY A 258 -21.46 -2.73 -18.43
CA GLY A 258 -21.95 -2.83 -19.80
C GLY A 258 -20.85 -2.96 -20.85
N ASP A 259 -19.57 -2.93 -20.45
CA ASP A 259 -18.43 -3.07 -21.34
C ASP A 259 -18.12 -4.55 -21.59
N ASN A 260 -18.22 -4.96 -22.86
CA ASN A 260 -17.95 -6.32 -23.31
C ASN A 260 -16.52 -6.49 -23.81
N GLN A 261 -15.73 -5.41 -23.95
CA GLN A 261 -14.40 -5.52 -24.55
C GLN A 261 -13.48 -6.49 -23.82
N PRO A 262 -13.41 -6.49 -22.47
CA PRO A 262 -12.57 -7.44 -21.75
C PRO A 262 -12.90 -8.91 -22.05
N LEU A 263 -14.16 -9.24 -22.34
CA LEU A 263 -14.59 -10.59 -22.71
C LEU A 263 -14.20 -10.91 -24.16
N LEU A 264 -14.38 -9.96 -25.07
CA LEU A 264 -14.01 -10.12 -26.48
C LEU A 264 -12.50 -10.26 -26.65
N ASP A 265 -11.70 -9.47 -25.94
CA ASP A 265 -10.24 -9.56 -25.94
C ASP A 265 -9.77 -10.95 -25.49
N LEU A 266 -10.42 -11.55 -24.48
CA LEU A 266 -10.11 -12.90 -24.01
C LEU A 266 -10.49 -14.00 -25.02
N VAL A 267 -11.59 -13.82 -25.77
CA VAL A 267 -12.00 -14.78 -26.82
C VAL A 267 -11.11 -14.65 -28.07
N ASN A 268 -10.70 -13.43 -28.40
CA ASN A 268 -9.87 -13.13 -29.57
C ASN A 268 -8.37 -13.40 -29.33
N ALA A 269 -7.93 -13.40 -28.08
CA ALA A 269 -6.59 -13.81 -27.70
C ALA A 269 -6.38 -15.29 -28.09
N LYS A 270 -5.73 -15.52 -29.23
CA LYS A 270 -5.33 -16.85 -29.71
C LYS A 270 -4.26 -17.45 -28.78
N THR A 271 -4.61 -18.06 -27.65
CA THR A 271 -3.63 -18.84 -26.86
C THR A 271 -4.29 -19.79 -25.86
N GLY A 272 -3.84 -21.05 -25.86
CA GLY A 272 -4.27 -22.15 -24.97
C GLY A 272 -3.88 -21.98 -23.49
N THR A 273 -4.18 -20.84 -22.90
CA THR A 273 -3.96 -20.52 -21.48
C THR A 273 -5.23 -20.70 -20.62
N LEU A 274 -6.41 -20.66 -21.24
CA LEU A 274 -7.69 -20.86 -20.55
C LEU A 274 -8.24 -22.26 -20.81
N PRO A 275 -8.68 -22.99 -19.77
CA PRO A 275 -9.38 -24.26 -19.95
C PRO A 275 -10.66 -24.07 -20.78
N PRO A 276 -11.05 -25.09 -21.58
CA PRO A 276 -12.18 -24.99 -22.50
C PRO A 276 -13.51 -24.65 -21.80
N ASP A 277 -13.70 -25.11 -20.56
CA ASP A 277 -14.89 -24.83 -19.75
C ASP A 277 -15.09 -23.33 -19.51
N TYR A 278 -14.04 -22.59 -19.16
CA TYR A 278 -14.13 -21.15 -18.89
C TYR A 278 -14.30 -20.34 -20.17
N LEU A 279 -13.69 -20.78 -21.28
CA LEU A 279 -13.94 -20.18 -22.60
C LEU A 279 -15.39 -20.36 -23.03
N ASN A 280 -15.99 -21.53 -22.77
CA ASN A 280 -17.40 -21.76 -23.05
C ASN A 280 -18.31 -20.86 -22.22
N ILE A 281 -18.02 -20.68 -20.93
CA ILE A 281 -18.75 -19.73 -20.06
C ILE A 281 -18.73 -18.31 -20.64
N ILE A 282 -17.55 -17.81 -21.02
CA ILE A 282 -17.38 -16.46 -21.59
C ILE A 282 -18.15 -16.32 -22.91
N LYS A 283 -18.06 -17.31 -23.80
CA LYS A 283 -18.82 -17.33 -25.06
C LYS A 283 -20.33 -17.32 -24.81
N THR A 284 -20.82 -18.14 -23.88
CA THR A 284 -22.23 -18.15 -23.52
C THR A 284 -22.68 -16.79 -22.98
N GLU A 285 -21.89 -16.14 -22.11
CA GLU A 285 -22.25 -14.80 -21.60
C GLU A 285 -22.32 -13.76 -22.74
N LEU A 286 -21.37 -13.78 -23.68
CA LEU A 286 -21.38 -12.88 -24.84
C LEU A 286 -22.59 -13.09 -25.74
N GLU A 287 -22.96 -14.35 -26.01
CA GLU A 287 -24.13 -14.66 -26.83
C GLU A 287 -25.44 -14.24 -26.12
N VAL A 288 -25.54 -14.47 -24.81
CA VAL A 288 -26.73 -14.02 -24.06
C VAL A 288 -26.87 -12.49 -24.07
N ARG A 289 -25.75 -11.74 -24.11
CA ARG A 289 -25.77 -10.28 -24.23
C ARG A 289 -26.17 -9.77 -25.60
N LYS A 290 -25.84 -10.50 -26.67
CA LYS A 290 -26.33 -10.19 -28.03
C LYS A 290 -27.84 -10.43 -28.16
N GLY A 291 -28.40 -11.25 -27.27
CA GLY A 291 -29.81 -11.56 -27.18
C GLY A 291 -29.98 -13.05 -26.88
N ALA A 292 -30.80 -13.39 -25.89
CA ALA A 292 -31.04 -14.79 -25.54
C ALA A 292 -31.80 -15.49 -26.69
N THR A 293 -31.13 -16.41 -27.38
CA THR A 293 -31.79 -17.32 -28.32
C THR A 293 -32.31 -18.55 -27.58
N ALA A 294 -33.42 -19.12 -28.06
CA ALA A 294 -33.99 -20.34 -27.48
C ALA A 294 -32.98 -21.51 -27.46
N GLU A 295 -32.04 -21.53 -28.40
CA GLU A 295 -30.96 -22.51 -28.50
C GLU A 295 -29.97 -22.44 -27.32
N ILE A 296 -29.64 -21.25 -26.84
CA ILE A 296 -28.76 -21.08 -25.67
C ILE A 296 -29.46 -21.59 -24.41
N VAL A 297 -30.77 -21.32 -24.27
CA VAL A 297 -31.57 -21.82 -23.14
C VAL A 297 -31.60 -23.34 -23.14
N LEU A 298 -31.83 -23.97 -24.30
CA LEU A 298 -31.82 -25.43 -24.44
C LEU A 298 -30.45 -26.04 -24.14
N THR A 299 -29.37 -25.36 -24.51
CA THR A 299 -28.00 -25.81 -24.22
C THR A 299 -27.71 -25.70 -22.72
N LEU A 300 -28.10 -24.59 -22.09
CA LEU A 300 -27.96 -24.37 -20.65
C LEU A 300 -28.86 -25.27 -19.81
N ALA A 301 -29.98 -25.77 -20.35
CA ALA A 301 -30.87 -26.69 -19.63
C ALA A 301 -30.32 -28.12 -19.54
N LYS A 302 -29.28 -28.48 -20.31
CA LYS A 302 -28.67 -29.81 -20.26
C LYS A 302 -27.63 -29.90 -19.14
N PRO A 303 -27.61 -30.98 -18.35
CA PRO A 303 -26.60 -31.13 -17.30
C PRO A 303 -25.19 -31.19 -17.91
N LEU A 304 -24.27 -30.42 -17.33
CA LEU A 304 -22.85 -30.43 -17.67
C LEU A 304 -22.19 -31.78 -17.35
N PRO A 305 -21.17 -32.20 -18.12
CA PRO A 305 -20.44 -33.43 -17.87
C PRO A 305 -19.76 -33.41 -16.50
N ASP A 306 -19.49 -34.59 -15.94
CA ASP A 306 -18.90 -34.74 -14.60
C ASP A 306 -17.49 -34.15 -14.50
N SER A 307 -16.78 -34.03 -15.63
CA SER A 307 -15.48 -33.37 -15.73
C SER A 307 -15.52 -31.84 -15.63
N ALA A 308 -16.72 -31.23 -15.69
CA ALA A 308 -16.84 -29.77 -15.69
C ALA A 308 -16.54 -29.17 -14.31
N ALA A 309 -15.82 -28.04 -14.32
CA ALA A 309 -15.46 -27.32 -13.09
C ALA A 309 -16.68 -26.96 -12.23
N PRO A 310 -16.58 -26.98 -10.88
CA PRO A 310 -17.68 -26.63 -9.97
C PRO A 310 -18.29 -25.24 -10.26
N PHE A 311 -17.46 -24.28 -10.66
CA PHE A 311 -17.90 -22.94 -11.04
C PHE A 311 -18.80 -22.92 -12.28
N ALA A 312 -18.58 -23.83 -13.25
CA ALA A 312 -19.44 -23.93 -14.42
C ALA A 312 -20.87 -24.35 -14.03
N CYS A 313 -21.00 -25.23 -13.05
CA CYS A 313 -22.29 -25.64 -12.48
C CYS A 313 -23.00 -24.45 -11.81
N TYR A 314 -22.26 -23.67 -11.00
CA TYR A 314 -22.78 -22.45 -10.39
C TYR A 314 -23.25 -21.44 -11.44
N TYR A 315 -22.43 -21.17 -12.46
CA TYR A 315 -22.74 -20.24 -13.54
C TYR A 315 -23.98 -20.67 -14.33
N GLN A 316 -24.12 -21.96 -14.65
CA GLN A 316 -25.27 -22.49 -15.38
C GLN A 316 -26.58 -22.22 -14.63
N ILE A 317 -26.62 -22.53 -13.33
CA ILE A 317 -27.82 -22.33 -12.49
C ILE A 317 -28.14 -20.84 -12.37
N GLN A 318 -27.13 -20.01 -12.10
CA GLN A 318 -27.30 -18.56 -12.01
C GLN A 318 -27.85 -17.99 -13.32
N ARG A 319 -27.31 -18.43 -14.47
CA ARG A 319 -27.73 -17.95 -15.79
C ARG A 319 -29.15 -18.39 -16.14
N LEU A 320 -29.52 -19.65 -15.90
CA LEU A 320 -30.89 -20.14 -16.09
C LEU A 320 -31.90 -19.34 -15.25
N THR A 321 -31.55 -19.06 -13.99
CA THR A 321 -32.37 -18.25 -13.09
C THR A 321 -32.55 -16.83 -13.66
N SER A 322 -31.47 -16.19 -14.11
CA SER A 322 -31.53 -14.85 -14.73
C SER A 322 -32.33 -14.78 -16.04
N LEU A 323 -32.51 -15.92 -16.72
CA LEU A 323 -33.29 -16.05 -17.96
C LEU A 323 -34.76 -16.43 -17.69
N GLY A 324 -35.18 -16.48 -16.42
CA GLY A 324 -36.55 -16.83 -16.03
C GLY A 324 -36.87 -18.32 -16.04
N GLN A 325 -35.88 -19.20 -16.27
CA GLN A 325 -36.05 -20.66 -16.31
C GLN A 325 -35.81 -21.28 -14.93
N ALA A 326 -36.50 -20.76 -13.92
CA ALA A 326 -36.22 -21.06 -12.52
C ALA A 326 -36.56 -22.52 -12.11
N GLU A 327 -37.56 -23.15 -12.72
CA GLU A 327 -37.89 -24.57 -12.47
C GLU A 327 -36.81 -25.53 -12.97
N ALA A 328 -36.29 -25.27 -14.18
CA ALA A 328 -35.17 -26.01 -14.74
C ALA A 328 -33.91 -25.83 -13.88
N ALA A 329 -33.65 -24.59 -13.42
CA ALA A 329 -32.55 -24.27 -12.54
C ALA A 329 -32.63 -25.03 -11.20
N LEU A 330 -33.83 -25.14 -10.60
CA LEU A 330 -34.04 -25.88 -9.34
C LEU A 330 -33.78 -27.38 -9.52
N THR A 331 -34.28 -27.97 -10.61
CA THR A 331 -34.08 -29.38 -10.92
C THR A 331 -32.60 -29.73 -11.07
N ILE A 332 -31.85 -28.87 -11.78
CA ILE A 332 -30.41 -29.03 -11.97
C ILE A 332 -29.66 -28.83 -10.64
N LEU A 333 -30.04 -27.83 -9.84
CA LEU A 333 -29.44 -27.59 -8.53
C LEU A 333 -29.58 -28.80 -7.60
N ASP A 334 -30.78 -29.40 -7.52
CA ASP A 334 -31.02 -30.58 -6.70
C ASP A 334 -30.22 -31.81 -7.19
N GLY A 335 -30.01 -31.93 -8.51
CA GLY A 335 -29.13 -32.94 -9.10
C GLY A 335 -27.66 -32.73 -8.71
N TYR A 336 -27.17 -31.50 -8.80
CA TYR A 336 -25.78 -31.16 -8.45
C TYR A 336 -25.50 -31.20 -6.95
N LEU A 337 -26.49 -30.89 -6.12
CA LEU A 337 -26.38 -31.03 -4.67
C LEU A 337 -26.26 -32.51 -4.27
N ARG A 338 -27.07 -33.40 -4.87
CA ARG A 338 -26.96 -34.85 -4.66
C ARG A 338 -25.60 -35.39 -5.11
N ALA A 339 -25.05 -34.87 -6.21
CA ALA A 339 -23.74 -35.22 -6.71
C ALA A 339 -22.57 -34.51 -5.99
N SER A 340 -22.85 -33.70 -4.96
CA SER A 340 -21.85 -32.90 -4.22
C SER A 340 -20.95 -32.01 -5.11
N ARG A 341 -21.49 -31.53 -6.23
CA ARG A 341 -20.76 -30.68 -7.20
C ARG A 341 -20.79 -29.19 -6.86
N VAL A 342 -21.72 -28.80 -5.98
CA VAL A 342 -21.89 -27.43 -5.50
C VAL A 342 -21.88 -27.46 -3.97
N GLY A 343 -21.16 -26.53 -3.35
CA GLY A 343 -21.12 -26.42 -1.89
C GLY A 343 -22.46 -25.99 -1.30
N ALA A 344 -22.69 -26.30 -0.03
CA ALA A 344 -23.95 -26.02 0.65
C ALA A 344 -24.28 -24.52 0.71
N VAL A 345 -23.25 -23.67 0.82
CA VAL A 345 -23.41 -22.21 0.91
C VAL A 345 -23.81 -21.63 -0.45
N GLU A 346 -23.12 -22.03 -1.52
CA GLU A 346 -23.42 -21.63 -2.88
C GLU A 346 -24.80 -22.14 -3.31
N ALA A 347 -25.15 -23.37 -2.95
CA ALA A 347 -26.47 -23.93 -3.20
C ALA A 347 -27.57 -23.15 -2.47
N PHE A 348 -27.34 -22.74 -1.22
CA PHE A 348 -28.28 -21.91 -0.47
C PHE A 348 -28.48 -20.54 -1.15
N GLN A 349 -27.40 -19.88 -1.56
CA GLN A 349 -27.46 -18.61 -2.30
C GLN A 349 -28.23 -18.74 -3.62
N LEU A 350 -27.93 -19.75 -4.45
CA LEU A 350 -28.64 -20.00 -5.70
C LEU A 350 -30.12 -20.30 -5.46
N ARG A 351 -30.44 -21.08 -4.42
CA ARG A 351 -31.82 -21.40 -4.06
C ARG A 351 -32.62 -20.15 -3.68
N LEU A 352 -32.01 -19.20 -2.97
CA LEU A 352 -32.67 -17.91 -2.68
C LEU A 352 -33.02 -17.16 -3.97
N GLU A 353 -32.10 -17.06 -4.94
CA GLU A 353 -32.35 -16.40 -6.23
C GLU A 353 -33.45 -17.10 -7.05
N ILE A 354 -33.44 -18.43 -7.07
CA ILE A 354 -34.47 -19.25 -7.73
C ILE A 354 -35.85 -19.01 -7.10
N LEU A 355 -35.94 -19.03 -5.77
CA LEU A 355 -37.20 -18.82 -5.05
C LEU A 355 -37.77 -17.41 -5.29
N ALA A 356 -36.95 -16.37 -5.34
CA ALA A 356 -37.40 -15.04 -5.73
C ALA A 356 -37.95 -15.01 -7.16
N THR A 357 -37.27 -15.68 -8.09
CA THR A 357 -37.71 -15.72 -9.50
C THR A 357 -39.03 -16.47 -9.67
N LEU A 358 -39.27 -17.51 -8.85
CA LEU A 358 -40.54 -18.24 -8.80
C LEU A 358 -41.64 -17.52 -8.00
N GLY A 359 -41.33 -16.41 -7.32
CA GLY A 359 -42.27 -15.72 -6.42
C GLY A 359 -42.64 -16.52 -5.17
N ARG A 360 -41.83 -17.52 -4.78
CA ARG A 360 -42.09 -18.45 -3.67
C ARG A 360 -41.44 -17.98 -2.36
N THR A 361 -41.82 -16.77 -1.92
CA THR A 361 -41.32 -16.19 -0.65
C THR A 361 -41.93 -16.87 0.59
N ASP A 362 -42.99 -17.65 0.41
CA ASP A 362 -43.63 -18.52 1.41
C ASP A 362 -42.63 -19.53 2.01
N LEU A 363 -41.87 -20.22 1.16
CA LEU A 363 -40.92 -21.25 1.57
C LEU A 363 -39.73 -20.68 2.35
N LEU A 364 -39.30 -19.46 1.99
CA LEU A 364 -38.24 -18.76 2.72
C LEU A 364 -38.72 -18.31 4.10
N ARG A 365 -39.97 -17.84 4.18
CA ARG A 365 -40.59 -17.44 5.45
C ARG A 365 -40.71 -18.63 6.40
N GLU A 366 -41.23 -19.75 5.94
CA GLU A 366 -41.37 -20.98 6.75
C GLU A 366 -40.02 -21.44 7.33
N ARG A 367 -38.96 -21.41 6.50
CA ARG A 367 -37.59 -21.75 6.93
C ARG A 367 -37.04 -20.82 8.02
N LEU A 368 -37.39 -19.53 7.97
CA LEU A 368 -36.98 -18.52 8.94
C LEU A 368 -37.79 -18.61 10.24
N GLU A 369 -39.08 -18.94 10.13
CA GLU A 369 -39.98 -19.13 11.26
C GLU A 369 -39.60 -20.36 12.11
N GLY A 370 -39.22 -21.46 11.46
CA GLY A 370 -38.89 -22.73 12.12
C GLY A 370 -37.45 -22.91 12.60
N GLY A 371 -36.51 -22.00 12.26
CA GLY A 371 -35.08 -22.25 12.48
C GLY A 371 -34.30 -21.09 13.09
N ARG A 372 -33.19 -21.44 13.75
CA ARG A 372 -32.11 -20.50 14.09
C ARG A 372 -31.31 -20.16 12.83
N VAL A 373 -30.92 -18.90 12.70
CA VAL A 373 -30.03 -18.40 11.65
C VAL A 373 -28.60 -18.20 12.18
N SER A 374 -27.63 -18.56 11.36
CA SER A 374 -26.21 -18.25 11.54
C SER A 374 -25.85 -16.87 10.98
N SER A 375 -24.71 -16.30 11.41
CA SER A 375 -24.21 -15.01 10.88
C SER A 375 -24.12 -15.01 9.35
N ARG A 376 -23.65 -16.12 8.76
CA ARG A 376 -23.51 -16.25 7.30
C ARG A 376 -24.86 -16.33 6.58
N GLU A 377 -25.84 -17.03 7.14
CA GLU A 377 -27.20 -17.05 6.58
C GLU A 377 -27.84 -15.66 6.64
N VAL A 378 -27.64 -14.91 7.74
CA VAL A 378 -28.12 -13.52 7.84
C VAL A 378 -27.50 -12.65 6.75
N GLU A 379 -26.20 -12.77 6.47
CA GLU A 379 -25.56 -12.02 5.37
C GLU A 379 -26.19 -12.35 4.01
N LEU A 380 -26.38 -13.63 3.69
CA LEU A 380 -26.90 -14.09 2.41
C LEU A 380 -28.38 -13.72 2.22
N ILE A 381 -29.20 -13.91 3.24
CA ILE A 381 -30.62 -13.52 3.22
C ILE A 381 -30.75 -12.00 3.16
N SER A 382 -29.90 -11.25 3.88
CA SER A 382 -29.90 -9.78 3.78
C SER A 382 -29.48 -9.31 2.38
N ALA A 383 -28.45 -9.92 1.77
CA ALA A 383 -28.08 -9.64 0.39
C ALA A 383 -29.24 -9.93 -0.59
N HIS A 384 -29.97 -11.02 -0.38
CA HIS A 384 -31.17 -11.34 -1.15
C HIS A 384 -32.27 -10.28 -0.98
N LEU A 385 -32.57 -9.88 0.26
CA LEU A 385 -33.57 -8.84 0.57
C LEU A 385 -33.18 -7.46 0.02
N VAL A 386 -31.88 -7.16 -0.12
CA VAL A 386 -31.44 -5.96 -0.83
C VAL A 386 -31.87 -6.02 -2.29
N ARG A 387 -31.68 -7.15 -2.99
CA ARG A 387 -32.09 -7.30 -4.41
C ARG A 387 -33.61 -7.32 -4.56
N HIS A 388 -34.28 -8.10 -3.72
CA HIS A 388 -35.74 -8.33 -3.72
C HIS A 388 -36.33 -7.96 -2.35
N PRO A 389 -36.65 -6.67 -2.11
CA PRO A 389 -37.16 -6.24 -0.81
C PRO A 389 -38.57 -6.81 -0.58
N ASP A 390 -38.71 -7.57 0.50
CA ASP A 390 -39.97 -8.11 1.02
C ASP A 390 -40.04 -7.82 2.51
N ALA A 391 -40.99 -6.97 2.92
CA ALA A 391 -41.17 -6.56 4.30
C ALA A 391 -41.54 -7.73 5.23
N VAL A 392 -42.24 -8.75 4.72
CA VAL A 392 -42.68 -9.90 5.51
C VAL A 392 -41.52 -10.84 5.78
N VAL A 393 -40.70 -11.11 4.76
CA VAL A 393 -39.47 -11.92 4.93
C VAL A 393 -38.48 -11.20 5.86
N LEU A 394 -38.36 -9.87 5.76
CA LEU A 394 -37.54 -9.08 6.67
C LEU A 394 -38.02 -9.18 8.13
N ALA A 395 -39.33 -9.13 8.37
CA ALA A 395 -39.89 -9.31 9.71
C ALA A 395 -39.64 -10.73 10.27
N ALA A 396 -39.74 -11.76 9.43
CA ALA A 396 -39.42 -13.13 9.80
C ALA A 396 -37.92 -13.31 10.13
N LEU A 397 -37.03 -12.71 9.34
CA LEU A 397 -35.59 -12.70 9.60
C LEU A 397 -35.27 -12.01 10.94
N TRP A 398 -35.89 -10.86 11.21
CA TRP A 398 -35.71 -10.14 12.47
C TRP A 398 -36.17 -10.95 13.69
N SER A 399 -37.30 -11.66 13.54
CA SER A 399 -37.83 -12.55 14.58
C SER A 399 -36.91 -13.75 14.82
N SER A 400 -36.33 -14.31 13.75
CA SER A 400 -35.34 -15.39 13.86
C SER A 400 -34.04 -14.93 14.53
N LEU A 401 -33.58 -13.71 14.22
CA LEU A 401 -32.39 -13.11 14.83
C LEU A 401 -32.54 -12.98 16.35
N GLY A 402 -33.73 -12.57 16.83
CA GLY A 402 -34.03 -12.48 18.26
C GLY A 402 -33.99 -13.84 18.98
N ARG A 403 -34.16 -14.96 18.27
CA ARG A 403 -34.05 -16.32 18.84
C ARG A 403 -32.65 -16.92 18.77
N SER A 404 -31.82 -16.45 17.84
CA SER A 404 -30.48 -16.98 17.60
C SER A 404 -29.40 -16.36 18.49
N GLU A 405 -29.60 -15.12 18.98
CA GLU A 405 -28.61 -14.31 19.70
C GLU A 405 -27.21 -14.38 19.03
N LEU A 406 -27.00 -13.58 17.98
CA LEU A 406 -25.67 -13.50 17.36
C LEU A 406 -24.63 -13.03 18.38
N PRO A 407 -23.40 -13.61 18.38
CA PRO A 407 -22.33 -13.15 19.24
C PRO A 407 -22.06 -11.66 19.03
N ALA A 408 -21.93 -10.89 20.11
CA ALA A 408 -21.58 -9.47 20.04
C ALA A 408 -20.06 -9.28 19.81
N ASP A 409 -19.53 -9.93 18.78
CA ASP A 409 -18.12 -9.88 18.39
C ASP A 409 -17.94 -9.24 17.01
N THR A 410 -16.67 -9.05 16.62
CA THR A 410 -16.32 -8.50 15.30
C THR A 410 -16.78 -9.39 14.15
N ARG A 411 -17.15 -10.66 14.39
CA ARG A 411 -17.58 -11.60 13.34
C ARG A 411 -19.03 -11.33 12.93
N SER A 412 -19.87 -10.92 13.87
CA SER A 412 -21.27 -10.54 13.58
C SER A 412 -21.41 -9.14 12.97
N TYR A 413 -20.35 -8.33 12.95
CA TYR A 413 -20.37 -6.98 12.38
C TYR A 413 -20.83 -6.98 10.90
N GLY A 414 -20.32 -7.93 10.10
CA GLY A 414 -20.73 -8.09 8.70
C GLY A 414 -22.23 -8.37 8.54
N ALA A 415 -22.78 -9.26 9.38
CA ALA A 415 -24.20 -9.60 9.37
C ALA A 415 -25.09 -8.42 9.75
N TYR A 416 -24.73 -7.65 10.80
CA TYR A 416 -25.48 -6.44 11.18
C TYR A 416 -25.40 -5.34 10.12
N LEU A 417 -24.25 -5.20 9.45
CA LEU A 417 -24.09 -4.24 8.36
C LEU A 417 -24.90 -4.63 7.13
N SER A 418 -24.95 -5.92 6.79
CA SER A 418 -25.83 -6.44 5.74
C SER A 418 -27.31 -6.27 6.07
N LEU A 419 -27.70 -6.49 7.32
CA LEU A 419 -29.06 -6.30 7.80
C LEU A 419 -29.46 -4.81 7.75
N PHE A 420 -28.57 -3.91 8.14
CA PHE A 420 -28.75 -2.47 8.01
C PHE A 420 -29.02 -2.06 6.56
N ALA A 421 -28.25 -2.60 5.61
CA ALA A 421 -28.46 -2.38 4.18
C ALA A 421 -29.80 -2.95 3.68
N ALA A 422 -30.23 -4.12 4.16
CA ALA A 422 -31.52 -4.72 3.81
C ALA A 422 -32.71 -3.91 4.34
N CYS A 423 -32.65 -3.44 5.60
CA CYS A 423 -33.67 -2.56 6.18
C CYS A 423 -33.78 -1.24 5.39
N GLY A 424 -32.64 -0.67 4.98
CA GLY A 424 -32.60 0.54 4.15
C GLY A 424 -33.21 0.32 2.76
N ALA A 425 -32.95 -0.82 2.13
CA ALA A 425 -33.52 -1.16 0.83
C ALA A 425 -35.04 -1.45 0.88
N ALA A 426 -35.53 -1.99 2.00
CA ALA A 426 -36.94 -2.28 2.25
C ALA A 426 -37.74 -1.07 2.77
N GLY A 427 -37.07 -0.02 3.25
CA GLY A 427 -37.70 1.20 3.79
C GLY A 427 -38.21 1.08 5.24
N ASP A 428 -37.72 0.09 6.00
CA ASP A 428 -38.09 -0.11 7.41
C ASP A 428 -37.14 0.67 8.33
N TRP A 429 -37.51 1.92 8.62
CA TRP A 429 -36.66 2.88 9.34
C TRP A 429 -36.48 2.53 10.82
N ASP A 430 -37.48 1.94 11.45
CA ASP A 430 -37.42 1.58 12.87
C ASP A 430 -36.39 0.47 13.06
N LYS A 431 -36.46 -0.59 12.24
CA LYS A 431 -35.47 -1.68 12.27
C LYS A 431 -34.08 -1.21 11.83
N LEU A 432 -34.00 -0.28 10.88
CA LEU A 432 -32.74 0.33 10.46
C LEU A 432 -32.03 1.04 11.64
N GLN A 433 -32.77 1.82 12.43
CA GLN A 433 -32.19 2.51 13.60
C GLN A 433 -31.72 1.53 14.68
N VAL A 434 -32.47 0.45 14.91
CA VAL A 434 -32.05 -0.60 15.85
C VAL A 434 -30.75 -1.26 15.39
N ALA A 435 -30.62 -1.58 14.10
CA ALA A 435 -29.39 -2.14 13.53
C ALA A 435 -28.22 -1.13 13.63
N ALA A 436 -28.46 0.15 13.35
CA ALA A 436 -27.46 1.20 13.46
C ALA A 436 -26.93 1.36 14.89
N ASN A 437 -27.81 1.30 15.89
CA ASN A 437 -27.42 1.37 17.31
C ASN A 437 -26.58 0.16 17.72
N LYS A 438 -26.94 -1.04 17.25
CA LYS A 438 -26.12 -2.25 17.48
C LYS A 438 -24.74 -2.15 16.83
N LEU A 439 -24.63 -1.58 15.63
CA LEU A 439 -23.33 -1.33 14.99
C LEU A 439 -22.47 -0.32 15.78
N LYS A 440 -23.08 0.73 16.34
CA LYS A 440 -22.40 1.69 17.23
C LYS A 440 -21.92 1.06 18.55
N GLU A 441 -22.67 0.10 19.09
CA GLU A 441 -22.21 -0.66 20.27
C GLU A 441 -21.00 -1.54 19.96
N LEU A 442 -20.97 -2.16 18.77
CA LEU A 442 -19.88 -3.04 18.33
C LEU A 442 -18.61 -2.27 17.93
N THR A 443 -18.72 -0.99 17.59
CA THR A 443 -17.60 -0.17 17.15
C THR A 443 -17.43 1.05 18.05
N ALA A 444 -16.33 1.11 18.81
CA ALA A 444 -16.04 2.21 19.74
C ALA A 444 -15.83 3.60 19.08
N SER A 445 -16.06 3.73 17.77
CA SER A 445 -15.86 4.94 16.97
C SER A 445 -17.18 5.67 16.65
N ARG A 446 -17.13 7.01 16.64
CA ARG A 446 -18.25 7.86 16.20
C ARG A 446 -18.48 7.64 14.70
N PHE A 447 -19.51 6.88 14.36
CA PHE A 447 -19.91 6.56 12.99
C PHE A 447 -20.79 7.67 12.37
N ASP A 448 -20.20 8.81 12.01
CA ASP A 448 -20.91 9.84 11.20
C ASP A 448 -21.28 9.29 9.81
N ALA A 449 -20.55 8.27 9.34
CA ALA A 449 -20.75 7.56 8.08
C ALA A 449 -22.12 6.87 7.95
N LEU A 450 -22.71 6.34 9.04
CA LEU A 450 -24.02 5.67 8.98
C LEU A 450 -25.15 6.66 8.67
N GLY A 451 -25.04 7.92 9.12
CA GLY A 451 -26.01 8.96 8.79
C GLY A 451 -26.02 9.32 7.30
N LEU A 452 -24.85 9.29 6.65
CA LEU A 452 -24.74 9.46 5.19
C LEU A 452 -25.44 8.32 4.44
N VAL A 453 -25.25 7.07 4.90
CA VAL A 453 -25.88 5.90 4.30
C VAL A 453 -27.40 5.90 4.51
N GLU A 454 -27.87 6.28 5.70
CA GLU A 454 -29.30 6.45 5.96
C GLU A 454 -29.91 7.53 5.05
N THR A 455 -29.22 8.65 4.87
CA THR A 455 -29.66 9.74 3.97
C THR A 455 -29.75 9.25 2.53
N PHE A 456 -28.82 8.40 2.10
CA PHE A 456 -28.88 7.77 0.77
C PHE A 456 -30.14 6.92 0.60
N PHE A 457 -30.43 6.02 1.55
CA PHE A 457 -31.63 5.18 1.47
C PHE A 457 -32.91 6.02 1.49
N ARG A 458 -32.96 7.10 2.30
CA ARG A 458 -34.12 8.02 2.37
C ARG A 458 -34.37 8.80 1.09
N ARG A 459 -33.31 9.20 0.36
CA ARG A 459 -33.42 9.93 -0.91
C ARG A 459 -33.82 9.03 -2.09
N GLY A 460 -33.74 7.71 -1.92
CA GLY A 460 -34.03 6.74 -2.97
C GLY A 460 -33.01 6.76 -4.12
N ALA A 461 -33.25 5.91 -5.13
CA ALA A 461 -32.32 5.68 -6.25
C ALA A 461 -32.04 6.89 -7.16
N GLY A 462 -32.72 8.02 -6.96
CA GLY A 462 -32.57 9.24 -7.78
C GLY A 462 -31.60 10.30 -7.25
N GLY A 463 -31.09 10.17 -6.02
CA GLY A 463 -30.40 11.29 -5.35
C GLY A 463 -28.87 11.20 -5.24
N ALA A 464 -28.28 10.00 -5.27
CA ALA A 464 -26.84 9.79 -5.07
C ALA A 464 -26.36 8.49 -5.71
N ARG A 465 -25.10 8.44 -6.17
CA ARG A 465 -24.47 7.23 -6.72
C ARG A 465 -24.03 6.30 -5.59
N ILE A 466 -24.21 4.99 -5.79
CA ILE A 466 -23.79 3.96 -4.83
C ILE A 466 -22.28 4.04 -4.52
N GLU A 467 -21.48 4.45 -5.50
CA GLU A 467 -20.02 4.70 -5.41
C GLU A 467 -19.64 5.64 -4.26
N ASN A 468 -20.52 6.58 -3.90
CA ASN A 468 -20.26 7.56 -2.85
C ASN A 468 -20.49 7.01 -1.44
N ILE A 469 -21.27 5.92 -1.30
CA ILE A 469 -21.63 5.36 0.01
C ILE A 469 -20.86 4.09 0.35
N LEU A 470 -20.38 3.34 -0.64
CA LEU A 470 -19.63 2.11 -0.41
C LEU A 470 -18.37 2.35 0.44
N PRO A 471 -17.58 3.43 0.26
CA PRO A 471 -16.44 3.72 1.13
C PRO A 471 -16.83 4.00 2.59
N ALA A 472 -18.08 4.43 2.83
CA ALA A 472 -18.60 4.75 4.16
C ALA A 472 -19.03 3.49 4.95
N MET A 473 -19.06 2.31 4.30
CA MET A 473 -19.42 1.02 4.91
C MET A 473 -18.23 0.04 4.88
N PRO A 474 -17.18 0.29 5.68
CA PRO A 474 -16.03 -0.61 5.72
C PRO A 474 -16.43 -1.98 6.28
N GLY A 475 -15.98 -3.06 5.63
CA GLY A 475 -16.23 -4.44 6.08
C GLY A 475 -17.54 -5.06 5.58
N LEU A 476 -18.19 -4.45 4.59
CA LEU A 476 -19.41 -5.01 3.99
C LEU A 476 -19.11 -6.34 3.29
N PRO A 477 -19.88 -7.41 3.57
CA PRO A 477 -19.71 -8.70 2.90
C PRO A 477 -19.87 -8.58 1.38
N LEU A 478 -19.04 -9.31 0.63
CA LEU A 478 -18.98 -9.22 -0.82
C LEU A 478 -20.35 -9.40 -1.50
N GLU A 479 -21.16 -10.35 -1.03
CA GLU A 479 -22.49 -10.63 -1.57
C GLU A 479 -23.46 -9.45 -1.41
N THR A 480 -23.39 -8.78 -0.26
CA THR A 480 -24.21 -7.59 0.01
C THR A 480 -23.72 -6.41 -0.83
N THR A 481 -22.40 -6.27 -1.04
CA THR A 481 -21.86 -5.23 -1.91
C THR A 481 -22.35 -5.42 -3.34
N TYR A 482 -22.30 -6.65 -3.86
CA TYR A 482 -22.84 -6.97 -5.18
C TYR A 482 -24.35 -6.76 -5.26
N ALA A 483 -25.11 -7.09 -4.22
CA ALA A 483 -26.55 -6.83 -4.18
C ALA A 483 -26.89 -5.33 -4.24
N LEU A 484 -26.16 -4.50 -3.48
CA LEU A 484 -26.32 -3.04 -3.49
C LEU A 484 -25.98 -2.46 -4.85
N CYS A 485 -24.86 -2.90 -5.44
CA CYS A 485 -24.47 -2.47 -6.78
C CYS A 485 -25.50 -2.90 -7.82
N ASP A 486 -25.97 -4.15 -7.83
CA ASP A 486 -26.93 -4.62 -8.84
C ASP A 486 -28.24 -3.81 -8.81
N ARG A 487 -28.72 -3.45 -7.61
CA ARG A 487 -29.94 -2.64 -7.44
C ARG A 487 -29.75 -1.16 -7.80
N TYR A 488 -28.73 -0.52 -7.23
CA TYR A 488 -28.60 0.95 -7.29
C TYR A 488 -27.67 1.44 -8.40
N TYR A 489 -26.76 0.61 -8.90
CA TYR A 489 -25.92 0.95 -10.05
C TYR A 489 -26.73 0.94 -11.35
N ARG A 490 -27.61 -0.07 -11.54
CA ARG A 490 -28.50 -0.15 -12.71
C ARG A 490 -29.52 0.96 -12.79
N ALA A 491 -30.02 1.45 -11.64
CA ALA A 491 -30.99 2.53 -11.60
C ALA A 491 -30.41 3.89 -12.07
N ALA A 492 -29.09 4.04 -12.06
CA ALA A 492 -28.39 5.26 -12.50
C ALA A 492 -28.02 5.26 -13.99
N ALA A 493 -28.08 4.12 -14.68
CA ALA A 493 -27.91 4.06 -16.14
C ALA A 493 -29.21 4.55 -16.81
N PRO A 494 -29.16 5.53 -17.74
CA PRO A 494 -30.35 5.97 -18.44
C PRO A 494 -30.96 4.77 -19.16
N ALA A 495 -32.22 4.48 -18.85
CA ALA A 495 -32.97 3.42 -19.52
C ALA A 495 -32.84 3.61 -21.04
N ILE A 496 -32.15 2.68 -21.71
CA ILE A 496 -32.18 2.58 -23.16
C ILE A 496 -33.64 2.30 -23.49
N ARG A 497 -34.36 3.34 -23.94
CA ARG A 497 -35.70 3.20 -24.50
C ARG A 497 -35.58 2.30 -25.73
N VAL A 498 -35.89 1.02 -25.55
CA VAL A 498 -36.25 0.17 -26.68
C VAL A 498 -37.49 0.81 -27.29
N PRO A 499 -37.44 1.30 -28.55
CA PRO A 499 -38.64 1.80 -29.19
C PRO A 499 -39.65 0.66 -29.22
N ALA A 500 -40.85 0.91 -28.69
CA ALA A 500 -41.95 -0.03 -28.73
C ALA A 500 -42.13 -0.48 -30.17
N ALA A 501 -41.97 -1.77 -30.42
CA ALA A 501 -42.30 -2.38 -31.69
C ALA A 501 -43.78 -2.04 -31.97
N SER A 502 -44.02 -1.16 -32.93
CA SER A 502 -45.33 -0.97 -33.53
C SER A 502 -45.74 -2.29 -34.15
N ARG A 503 -46.67 -2.99 -33.52
CA ARG A 503 -47.34 -4.14 -34.12
C ARG A 503 -48.14 -3.65 -35.33
N PRO A 504 -48.03 -4.28 -36.51
CA PRO A 504 -49.12 -4.27 -37.48
C PRO A 504 -50.33 -5.08 -36.96
#